data_AF-A0AAE1SR30-F1
#
_entry.id   AF-A0AAE1SR30-F1
#
_cell.length_a   1.000
_cell.length_b   1.000
_cell.length_c   1.000
_cell.angle_alpha   90.00
_cell.angle_beta   90.00
_cell.angle_gamma   90.00
#
_symmetry.space_group_name_H-M   'P 1'
#
loop_
_entity.id
_entity.type
_entity.pdbx_description
1 polymer ?
#
loop_
_entity_poly.entity_id
_entity_poly.type
_entity_poly.pdbx_seq_one_letter_code
_entity_poly.pdbx_strand_id
1 'polypeptide(L)'
;MFAIDKAMDMSLGPVRMDIARDASLLLMLAHDGFSVSEMCLHYLLASRNVDGVILGACISKLTGWEMMVLIRYLQKWLNKYERFPQVCPCPKAPFELGLKACEWVPSLEDVVKCLGLVVDEHFSSLVLHQEFREELKSLDEVLNSLTAEAKVCGIMSNLTEALKNKHKG
;
A
#
# COMPACT_ATOMS: atom_id res chain seq x y z
N MET A 1 -23.62 0.79 -3.46
CA MET A 1 -23.62 1.47 -2.15
C MET A 1 -22.19 1.87 -1.88
N PHE A 2 -21.92 3.17 -1.83
CA PHE A 2 -20.55 3.69 -1.72
C PHE A 2 -20.13 3.81 -0.26
N ALA A 3 -18.82 3.78 0.00
CA ALA A 3 -18.29 3.93 1.37
C ALA A 3 -18.67 5.27 1.99
N ILE A 4 -18.75 6.33 1.18
CA ILE A 4 -19.17 7.66 1.64
C ILE A 4 -20.63 7.69 2.11
N ASP A 5 -21.52 6.93 1.46
CA ASP A 5 -22.92 6.80 1.89
C ASP A 5 -23.01 6.17 3.28
N LYS A 6 -22.11 5.21 3.58
CA LYS A 6 -21.99 4.59 4.90
C LYS A 6 -21.35 5.53 5.92
N ALA A 7 -20.36 6.33 5.53
CA ALA A 7 -19.74 7.28 6.44
C ALA A 7 -20.67 8.43 6.87
N MET A 8 -21.67 8.75 6.05
CA MET A 8 -22.68 9.77 6.34
C MET A 8 -23.92 9.24 7.08
N ASP A 9 -24.00 7.91 7.30
CA ASP A 9 -25.12 7.29 8.00
C ASP A 9 -24.99 7.46 9.52
N MET A 10 -25.64 8.51 10.03
CA MET A 10 -25.68 8.85 11.45
C MET A 10 -26.43 7.81 12.32
N SER A 11 -27.10 6.83 11.70
CA SER A 11 -27.74 5.73 12.43
C SER A 11 -26.75 4.61 12.82
N LEU A 12 -25.53 4.65 12.29
CA LEU A 12 -24.47 3.72 12.67
C LEU A 12 -23.95 4.00 14.08
N GLY A 13 -23.72 2.93 14.85
CA GLY A 13 -23.00 3.04 16.12
C GLY A 13 -21.55 3.52 15.90
N PRO A 14 -20.89 4.08 16.94
CA PRO A 14 -19.60 4.75 16.83
C PRO A 14 -18.50 3.90 16.17
N VAL A 15 -18.44 2.60 16.51
CA VAL A 15 -17.47 1.66 15.92
C VAL A 15 -17.66 1.51 14.41
N ARG A 16 -18.90 1.45 13.93
CA ARG A 16 -19.20 1.31 12.50
C ARG A 16 -18.94 2.62 11.75
N MET A 17 -19.14 3.77 12.39
CA MET A 17 -18.77 5.06 11.84
C MET A 17 -17.25 5.18 11.65
N ASP A 18 -16.45 4.76 12.63
CA ASP A 18 -14.98 4.73 12.49
C ASP A 18 -14.54 3.83 11.34
N ILE A 19 -15.10 2.62 11.24
CA ILE A 19 -14.81 1.71 10.10
C ILE A 19 -15.22 2.35 8.77
N ALA A 20 -16.36 3.04 8.72
CA ALA A 20 -16.84 3.68 7.50
C ALA A 20 -15.94 4.85 7.08
N ARG A 21 -15.45 5.65 8.04
CA ARG A 21 -14.47 6.71 7.79
C ARG A 21 -13.17 6.13 7.23
N ASP A 22 -12.61 5.13 7.90
CA ASP A 22 -11.33 4.54 7.50
C ASP A 22 -11.43 3.86 6.13
N ALA A 23 -12.53 3.12 5.87
CA ALA A 23 -12.83 2.54 4.56
C ALA A 23 -13.00 3.61 3.47
N SER A 24 -13.63 4.74 3.79
CA SER A 24 -13.82 5.84 2.84
C SER A 24 -12.50 6.47 2.45
N LEU A 25 -11.60 6.71 3.42
CA LEU A 25 -10.25 7.21 3.14
C LEU A 25 -9.46 6.22 2.29
N LEU A 26 -9.47 4.94 2.68
CA LEU A 26 -8.76 3.88 1.95
C LEU A 26 -9.22 3.79 0.48
N LEU A 27 -10.53 3.78 0.24
CA LEU A 27 -11.10 3.70 -1.11
C LEU A 27 -10.91 4.99 -1.91
N MET A 28 -10.95 6.15 -1.27
CA MET A 28 -10.58 7.43 -1.89
C MET A 28 -9.14 7.37 -2.40
N LEU A 29 -8.20 6.92 -1.56
CA LEU A 29 -6.80 6.79 -1.94
C LEU A 29 -6.61 5.82 -3.12
N ALA A 30 -7.32 4.70 -3.11
CA ALA A 30 -7.26 3.67 -4.14
C ALA A 30 -7.87 4.09 -5.48
N HIS A 31 -8.68 5.15 -5.52
CA HIS A 31 -9.29 5.64 -6.76
C HIS A 31 -8.61 6.91 -7.28
N ASP A 32 -8.22 7.82 -6.38
CA ASP A 32 -7.65 9.11 -6.75
C ASP A 32 -6.30 8.96 -7.48
N GLY A 33 -6.14 9.58 -8.64
CA GLY A 33 -4.86 9.58 -9.40
C GLY A 33 -4.48 8.25 -10.07
N PHE A 34 -5.35 7.23 -10.03
CA PHE A 34 -5.17 5.96 -10.71
C PHE A 34 -6.09 5.82 -11.93
N SER A 35 -5.53 5.25 -12.99
CA SER A 35 -6.27 4.84 -14.19
C SER A 35 -7.04 3.53 -13.94
N VAL A 36 -8.00 3.23 -14.82
CA VAL A 36 -8.76 1.97 -14.78
C VAL A 36 -7.85 0.74 -14.90
N SER A 37 -6.78 0.82 -15.72
CA SER A 37 -5.80 -0.26 -15.85
C SER A 37 -4.99 -0.47 -14.57
N GLU A 38 -4.62 0.61 -13.88
CA GLU A 38 -3.92 0.54 -12.59
C GLU A 38 -4.83 -0.05 -11.48
N MET A 39 -6.14 0.16 -11.56
CA MET A 39 -7.07 -0.47 -10.63
C MET A 39 -7.07 -2.01 -10.72
N CYS A 40 -6.77 -2.58 -11.89
CA CYS A 40 -6.56 -4.03 -12.01
C CYS A 40 -5.29 -4.50 -11.27
N LEU A 41 -4.25 -3.66 -11.23
CA LEU A 41 -3.03 -3.95 -10.48
C LEU A 41 -3.29 -3.92 -8.97
N HIS A 42 -4.20 -3.06 -8.47
CA HIS A 42 -4.60 -3.08 -7.06
C HIS A 42 -5.04 -4.49 -6.63
N TYR A 43 -5.94 -5.08 -7.41
CA TYR A 43 -6.43 -6.43 -7.16
C TYR A 43 -5.32 -7.48 -7.23
N LEU A 44 -4.44 -7.39 -8.23
CA LEU A 44 -3.31 -8.32 -8.36
C LEU A 44 -2.41 -8.29 -7.12
N LEU A 45 -2.00 -7.09 -6.68
CA LEU A 45 -1.09 -6.93 -5.55
C LEU A 45 -1.75 -7.23 -4.21
N ALA A 46 -3.04 -6.93 -4.03
CA ALA A 46 -3.79 -7.25 -2.81
C ALA A 46 -4.18 -8.74 -2.71
N SER A 47 -4.03 -9.50 -3.80
CA SER A 47 -4.48 -10.89 -3.86
C SER A 47 -3.61 -11.79 -3.01
N ARG A 48 -4.24 -12.49 -2.05
CA ARG A 48 -3.58 -13.54 -1.27
C ARG A 48 -3.20 -14.79 -2.07
N ASN A 49 -3.68 -14.90 -3.31
CA ASN A 49 -3.45 -16.05 -4.16
C ASN A 49 -2.18 -15.91 -5.02
N VAL A 50 -1.56 -14.73 -5.03
CA VAL A 50 -0.35 -14.47 -5.80
C VAL A 50 0.85 -14.68 -4.89
N ASP A 51 1.60 -15.76 -5.11
CA ASP A 51 2.88 -15.93 -4.44
C ASP A 51 3.97 -15.09 -5.12
N GLY A 52 5.02 -14.76 -4.36
CA GLY A 52 6.11 -13.92 -4.84
C GLY A 52 6.93 -14.55 -5.97
N VAL A 53 6.94 -15.88 -6.09
CA VAL A 53 7.71 -16.60 -7.13
C VAL A 53 7.01 -16.46 -8.48
N ILE A 54 5.69 -16.66 -8.51
CA ILE A 54 4.87 -16.45 -9.71
C ILE A 54 4.92 -14.98 -10.13
N LEU A 55 4.79 -14.06 -9.16
CA LEU A 55 4.85 -12.63 -9.46
C LEU A 55 6.23 -12.22 -10.01
N GLY A 56 7.32 -12.70 -9.43
CA GLY A 56 8.68 -12.49 -9.94
C GLY A 56 8.85 -13.03 -11.37
N ALA A 57 8.37 -14.24 -11.64
CA ALA A 57 8.41 -14.83 -12.98
C ALA A 57 7.58 -14.05 -14.03
N CYS A 58 6.52 -13.36 -13.61
CA CYS A 58 5.78 -12.43 -14.46
C CYS A 58 6.56 -11.13 -14.68
N ILE A 59 7.14 -10.58 -13.60
CA ILE A 59 7.92 -9.33 -13.63
C ILE A 59 9.15 -9.48 -14.53
N SER A 60 9.87 -10.61 -14.47
CA SER A 60 11.09 -10.85 -15.28
C SER A 60 10.85 -10.81 -16.80
N LYS A 61 9.60 -10.96 -17.23
CA LYS A 61 9.19 -10.91 -18.64
C LYS A 61 8.75 -9.52 -19.10
N LEU A 62 8.66 -8.55 -18.20
CA LEU A 62 8.26 -7.19 -18.56
C LEU A 62 9.33 -6.53 -19.44
N THR A 63 8.87 -5.78 -20.44
CA THR A 63 9.70 -4.89 -21.23
C THR A 63 10.10 -3.64 -20.43
N GLY A 64 11.10 -2.88 -20.91
CA GLY A 64 11.52 -1.64 -20.23
C GLY A 64 10.39 -0.62 -20.05
N TRP A 65 9.51 -0.48 -21.05
CA TRP A 65 8.33 0.39 -20.94
C TRP A 65 7.32 -0.11 -19.90
N GLU A 66 6.99 -1.41 -19.91
CA GLU A 66 6.04 -1.98 -18.94
C GLU A 66 6.59 -1.89 -17.51
N MET A 67 7.90 -2.12 -17.35
CA MET A 67 8.60 -1.93 -16.08
C MET A 67 8.53 -0.47 -15.62
N MET A 68 8.72 0.50 -16.51
CA MET A 68 8.59 1.92 -16.18
C MET A 68 7.18 2.27 -15.67
N VAL A 69 6.15 1.74 -16.34
CA VAL A 69 4.75 1.92 -15.92
C VAL A 69 4.51 1.30 -14.55
N LEU A 70 5.03 0.09 -14.29
CA LEU A 70 4.91 -0.58 -13.00
C LEU A 70 5.60 0.22 -11.88
N ILE A 71 6.82 0.71 -12.11
CA ILE A 71 7.56 1.52 -11.13
C ILE A 71 6.77 2.78 -10.76
N ARG A 72 6.25 3.51 -11.75
CA ARG A 72 5.43 4.70 -11.52
C ARG A 72 4.16 4.38 -10.74
N TYR A 73 3.52 3.26 -11.05
CA TYR A 73 2.36 2.79 -10.29
C TYR A 73 2.70 2.51 -8.82
N LEU A 74 3.81 1.80 -8.55
CA LEU A 74 4.27 1.53 -7.18
C LEU A 74 4.64 2.82 -6.44
N GLN A 75 5.29 3.75 -7.12
CA GLN A 75 5.65 5.06 -6.58
C GLN A 75 4.42 5.89 -6.20
N LYS A 76 3.34 5.85 -7.00
CA LYS A 76 2.05 6.49 -6.64
C LYS A 76 1.52 5.97 -5.31
N TRP A 77 1.61 4.65 -5.09
CA TRP A 77 1.21 4.05 -3.82
C TRP A 77 2.09 4.49 -2.66
N LEU A 78 3.41 4.45 -2.83
CA LEU A 78 4.34 4.87 -1.77
C LEU A 78 4.13 6.33 -1.38
N ASN A 79 3.97 7.23 -2.36
CA ASN A 79 3.64 8.64 -2.12
C ASN A 79 2.33 8.81 -1.34
N LYS A 80 1.31 7.98 -1.63
CA LYS A 80 0.04 8.02 -0.89
C LYS A 80 0.21 7.57 0.55
N TYR A 81 0.99 6.51 0.80
CA TYR A 81 1.25 6.03 2.15
C TYR A 81 2.11 7.00 2.97
N GLU A 82 3.09 7.65 2.33
CA GLU A 82 3.87 8.70 2.96
C GLU A 82 2.99 9.89 3.33
N ARG A 83 2.12 10.34 2.41
CA ARG A 83 1.27 11.51 2.62
C ARG A 83 0.10 11.28 3.58
N PHE A 84 -0.40 10.05 3.67
CA PHE A 84 -1.56 9.68 4.50
C PHE A 84 -1.22 8.50 5.42
N PRO A 85 -0.32 8.68 6.40
CA PRO A 85 0.15 7.59 7.27
C PRO A 85 -0.95 6.99 8.15
N GLN A 86 -2.08 7.68 8.31
CA GLN A 86 -3.25 7.18 9.04
C GLN A 86 -4.05 6.12 8.27
N VAL A 87 -3.80 5.96 6.97
CA VAL A 87 -4.56 5.03 6.13
C VAL A 87 -3.96 3.64 6.22
N CYS A 88 -4.73 2.73 6.83
CA CYS A 88 -4.35 1.33 6.99
C CYS A 88 -5.33 0.41 6.26
N PRO A 89 -4.94 -0.85 5.96
CA PRO A 89 -5.88 -1.86 5.50
C PRO A 89 -7.11 -1.96 6.43
N CYS A 90 -8.30 -2.03 5.84
CA CYS A 90 -9.57 -2.06 6.58
C CYS A 90 -10.29 -3.42 6.44
N PRO A 91 -9.78 -4.51 7.05
CA PRO A 91 -10.32 -5.86 6.86
C PRO A 91 -11.70 -6.07 7.47
N LYS A 92 -12.17 -5.15 8.34
CA LYS A 92 -13.49 -5.23 8.97
C LYS A 92 -14.60 -4.66 8.08
N ALA A 93 -14.28 -3.78 7.14
CA ALA A 93 -15.26 -3.10 6.29
C ALA A 93 -16.13 -4.05 5.43
N PRO A 94 -15.61 -5.15 4.87
CA PRO A 94 -16.42 -6.14 4.15
C PRO A 94 -17.49 -6.80 5.04
N PHE A 95 -17.14 -7.14 6.28
CA PHE A 95 -18.03 -7.84 7.21
C PHE A 95 -19.04 -6.91 7.88
N GLU A 96 -18.59 -5.73 8.32
CA GLU A 96 -19.43 -4.80 9.07
C GLU A 96 -20.29 -3.88 8.19
N LEU A 97 -19.80 -3.55 7.00
CA LEU A 97 -20.42 -2.54 6.12
C LEU A 97 -20.70 -3.05 4.70
N GLY A 98 -20.30 -4.29 4.36
CA GLY A 98 -20.45 -4.86 3.02
C GLY A 98 -19.48 -4.29 1.98
N LEU A 99 -18.44 -3.56 2.41
CA LEU A 99 -17.51 -2.83 1.52
C LEU A 99 -16.36 -3.73 1.05
N LYS A 100 -16.67 -4.71 0.20
CA LYS A 100 -15.69 -5.69 -0.32
C LYS A 100 -14.51 -5.06 -1.08
N ALA A 101 -14.71 -3.89 -1.69
CA ALA A 101 -13.66 -3.19 -2.42
C ALA A 101 -12.43 -2.84 -1.55
N CYS A 102 -12.59 -2.77 -0.21
CA CYS A 102 -11.47 -2.55 0.71
C CYS A 102 -10.45 -3.68 0.70
N GLU A 103 -10.85 -4.90 0.31
CA GLU A 103 -9.95 -6.06 0.17
C GLU A 103 -9.09 -6.00 -1.09
N TRP A 104 -9.41 -5.10 -2.03
CA TRP A 104 -8.70 -4.97 -3.29
C TRP A 104 -7.64 -3.87 -3.24
N VAL A 105 -7.51 -3.18 -2.10
CA VAL A 105 -6.52 -2.14 -1.93
C VAL A 105 -5.21 -2.78 -1.44
N PRO A 106 -4.11 -2.71 -2.20
CA PRO A 106 -2.84 -3.30 -1.80
C PRO A 106 -2.35 -2.59 -0.55
N SER A 107 -1.75 -3.30 0.39
CA SER A 107 -1.12 -2.70 1.56
C SER A 107 0.27 -2.13 1.22
N LEU A 108 0.83 -1.32 2.12
CA LEU A 108 2.22 -0.88 2.00
C LEU A 108 3.19 -2.07 1.88
N GLU A 109 2.92 -3.16 2.60
CA GLU A 109 3.72 -4.39 2.53
C GLU A 109 3.65 -5.01 1.12
N ASP A 110 2.48 -5.10 0.51
CA ASP A 110 2.30 -5.65 -0.84
C ASP A 110 3.05 -4.81 -1.88
N VAL A 111 2.99 -3.48 -1.75
CA VAL A 111 3.69 -2.53 -2.63
C VAL A 111 5.21 -2.66 -2.49
N VAL A 112 5.74 -2.70 -1.26
CA VAL A 112 7.18 -2.83 -1.01
C VAL A 112 7.70 -4.20 -1.47
N LYS A 113 6.94 -5.29 -1.25
CA LYS A 113 7.31 -6.62 -1.77
C LYS A 113 7.37 -6.65 -3.28
N CYS A 114 6.37 -6.09 -3.96
CA CYS A 114 6.35 -6.01 -5.42
C CYS A 114 7.54 -5.19 -5.94
N LEU A 115 7.85 -4.07 -5.28
CA LEU A 115 9.02 -3.27 -5.63
C LEU A 115 10.34 -4.04 -5.43
N GLY A 116 10.46 -4.81 -4.34
CA GLY A 116 11.60 -5.69 -4.12
C GLY A 116 11.81 -6.67 -5.28
N LEU A 117 10.73 -7.32 -5.74
CA LEU A 117 10.79 -8.22 -6.90
C LEU A 117 11.20 -7.50 -8.20
N VAL A 118 10.75 -6.28 -8.42
CA VAL A 118 11.19 -5.48 -9.58
C VAL A 118 12.70 -5.24 -9.53
N VAL A 119 13.24 -4.91 -8.35
CA VAL A 119 14.67 -4.72 -8.17
C VAL A 119 15.42 -6.04 -8.37
N ASP A 120 14.95 -7.14 -7.77
CA ASP A 120 15.61 -8.45 -7.85
C ASP A 120 15.68 -8.97 -9.30
N GLU A 121 14.57 -8.87 -10.05
CA GLU A 121 14.48 -9.42 -11.41
C GLU A 121 15.15 -8.52 -12.48
N HIS A 122 15.19 -7.20 -12.27
CA HIS A 122 15.65 -6.23 -13.29
C HIS A 122 16.76 -5.29 -12.83
N PHE A 123 17.49 -5.62 -11.76
CA PHE A 123 18.56 -4.78 -11.20
C PHE A 123 19.50 -4.19 -12.25
N SER A 124 20.00 -5.03 -13.16
CA SER A 124 20.92 -4.62 -14.22
C SER A 124 20.30 -3.54 -15.13
N SER A 125 19.09 -3.77 -15.61
CA SER A 125 18.34 -2.83 -16.46
C SER A 125 18.11 -1.49 -15.73
N LEU A 126 17.68 -1.56 -14.46
CA LEU A 126 17.40 -0.38 -13.63
C LEU A 126 18.64 0.49 -13.41
N VAL A 127 19.81 -0.11 -13.20
CA VAL A 127 21.05 0.62 -12.92
C VAL A 127 21.72 1.12 -14.19
N LEU A 128 21.61 0.40 -15.31
CA LEU A 128 22.30 0.72 -16.55
C LEU A 128 21.56 1.76 -17.39
N HIS A 129 20.23 1.72 -17.43
CA HIS A 129 19.44 2.58 -18.31
C HIS A 129 19.10 3.91 -17.64
N GLN A 130 19.47 5.02 -18.30
CA GLN A 130 19.28 6.37 -17.76
C GLN A 130 17.80 6.73 -17.54
N GLU A 131 16.89 6.15 -18.31
CA GLU A 131 15.45 6.39 -18.22
C GLU A 131 14.86 6.08 -16.83
N PHE A 132 15.44 5.13 -16.08
CA PHE A 132 14.97 4.78 -14.74
C PHE A 132 15.58 5.64 -13.63
N ARG A 133 16.68 6.36 -13.88
CA ARG A 133 17.45 7.01 -12.81
C ARG A 133 16.65 8.04 -12.02
N GLU A 134 15.89 8.88 -12.71
CA GLU A 134 15.09 9.93 -12.07
C GLU A 134 13.92 9.33 -11.27
N GLU A 135 13.27 8.30 -11.81
CA GLU A 135 12.18 7.60 -11.12
C GLU A 135 12.70 6.87 -9.87
N LEU A 136 13.83 6.18 -9.98
CA LEU A 136 14.48 5.50 -8.84
C LEU A 136 14.95 6.48 -7.78
N LYS A 137 15.44 7.67 -8.17
CA LYS A 137 15.83 8.71 -7.23
C LYS A 137 14.62 9.22 -6.44
N SER A 138 13.52 9.54 -7.13
CA SER A 138 12.29 9.97 -6.45
C SER A 138 11.72 8.86 -5.57
N LEU A 139 11.81 7.61 -5.99
CA LEU A 139 11.41 6.45 -5.20
C LEU A 139 12.24 6.31 -3.91
N ASP A 140 13.56 6.50 -4.01
CA ASP A 140 14.48 6.44 -2.88
C ASP A 140 14.17 7.52 -1.82
N GLU A 141 13.82 8.73 -2.25
CA GLU A 141 13.41 9.82 -1.35
C GLU A 141 12.19 9.42 -0.50
N VAL A 142 11.15 8.86 -1.13
CA VAL A 142 9.92 8.41 -0.45
C VAL A 142 10.20 7.21 0.47
N LEU A 143 10.99 6.23 -0.01
CA LEU A 143 11.36 5.06 0.79
C LEU A 143 12.18 5.42 2.02
N ASN A 144 13.09 6.39 1.91
CA ASN A 144 13.87 6.87 3.05
C ASN A 144 12.99 7.55 4.10
N SER A 145 12.02 8.35 3.67
CA SER A 145 11.01 8.97 4.54
C SER A 145 10.20 7.91 5.31
N LEU A 146 9.61 6.94 4.58
CA LEU A 146 8.86 5.83 5.16
C LEU A 146 9.71 4.95 6.10
N THR A 147 10.98 4.72 5.74
CA THR A 147 11.92 3.93 6.56
C THR A 147 12.28 4.66 7.85
N ALA A 148 12.46 5.98 7.80
CA ALA A 148 12.72 6.79 9.00
C ALA A 148 11.52 6.72 9.95
N GLU A 149 10.30 6.87 9.43
CA GLU A 149 9.06 6.75 10.22
C GLU A 149 8.93 5.34 10.83
N ALA A 150 9.13 4.29 10.04
CA ALA A 150 9.05 2.91 10.52
C ALA A 150 10.03 2.62 11.67
N LYS A 151 11.24 3.20 11.63
CA LYS A 151 12.23 3.09 12.73
C LYS A 151 11.71 3.76 14.00
N VAL A 152 11.15 4.97 13.90
CA VAL A 152 10.57 5.70 15.03
C VAL A 152 9.40 4.92 15.62
N CYS A 153 8.46 4.46 14.78
CA CYS A 153 7.34 3.63 15.21
C CYS A 153 7.80 2.35 15.91
N GLY A 154 8.84 1.69 15.39
CA GLY A 154 9.43 0.49 15.99
C GLY A 154 9.97 0.74 17.40
N ILE A 155 10.71 1.85 17.59
CA ILE A 155 11.20 2.26 18.92
C ILE A 155 10.04 2.51 19.88
N MET A 156 9.01 3.24 19.43
CA MET A 156 7.84 3.55 20.25
C MET A 156 7.05 2.29 20.64
N SER A 157 6.92 1.34 19.72
CA SER A 157 6.28 0.05 19.97
C SER A 157 7.03 -0.73 21.05
N ASN A 158 8.35 -0.86 20.92
CA ASN A 158 9.20 -1.54 21.91
C ASN A 158 9.13 -0.89 23.29
N LEU A 159 9.13 0.46 23.34
CA LEU A 159 8.99 1.20 24.59
C LEU A 159 7.62 0.96 25.24
N THR A 160 6.54 1.01 24.45
CA THR A 160 5.18 0.75 24.93
C THR A 160 5.05 -0.66 25.49
N GLU A 161 5.65 -1.65 24.83
CA GLU A 161 5.70 -3.03 25.31
C GLU A 161 6.48 -3.14 26.62
N ALA A 162 7.66 -2.52 26.72
CA ALA A 162 8.46 -2.51 27.94
C ALA A 162 7.72 -1.86 29.13
N LEU A 163 6.99 -0.77 28.90
CA LEU A 163 6.18 -0.10 29.92
C LEU A 163 5.00 -0.96 30.37
N LYS A 164 4.28 -1.61 29.44
CA LYS A 164 3.20 -2.55 29.76
C LYS A 164 3.69 -3.72 30.60
N ASN A 165 4.89 -4.24 30.31
CA ASN A 165 5.48 -5.35 31.06
C ASN A 165 5.90 -4.94 32.47
N LYS A 166 6.42 -3.71 32.66
CA LYS A 166 6.75 -3.17 34.00
C LYS A 166 5.54 -2.89 34.89
N HIS A 167 4.37 -2.61 34.31
CA HIS A 167 3.12 -2.37 35.07
C HIS A 167 2.42 -3.67 35.51
N LYS A 168 2.80 -4.82 34.96
CA LYS A 168 2.24 -6.14 35.32
C LYS A 168 3.11 -6.93 36.31
N GLY A 169 4.28 -6.41 36.66
CA GLY A 169 5.23 -7.02 37.61
C GLY A 169 5.19 -6.35 38.98
#